data_AF-A0A7W0I6R4-F1
#
_entry.id   AF-A0A7W0I6R4-F1
#
_cell.length_a   1.000
_cell.length_b   1.000
_cell.length_c   1.000
_cell.angle_alpha   90.00
_cell.angle_beta   90.00
_cell.angle_gamma   90.00
#
_symmetry.space_group_name_H-M   'P 1'
#
loop_
_entity.id
_entity.type
_entity.pdbx_description
1 polymer ?
#
loop_
_entity_poly.entity_id
_entity_poly.type
_entity_poly.pdbx_seq_one_letter_code
_entity_poly.pdbx_strand_id
1 'polypeptide(L)'
;MRKNPFNMLKMSVLGCAVLVGVSGAVLTAGSASAETVTAVPISAKVTPIAIQAAAVQMKEVVLTSKTENLKTNVKVPQLSGMLDAKYEEQLNDILLSHANEDLANWEKEADEAAADAKTKGFTYRPYELTIIYELKSDGTGSPAGLVSLQITTYGATGGTGMPRVDTYNVLNREEAQRVTLQDVLGDSYKETVDAGVRAAMDEHPENYFKDDFKGIGESQGFYVEKGEAVVVFPKYAIAPGVMGSPEFRFPLAADLTIPVKTEPVSKVAMDLAAGDQITSAEGVSLVPFRKVAEGLGYEVTWNQATYAAELHKGAQWTSVTVGKDSYFYAKMAPVSLGAAPVIQNDILYVPLKFVSDILKAEVKTGDSGVLHIEQ
;
A
#
# COMPACT_ATOMS: atom_id res chain seq x y z
N MET A 1 36.87 29.12 0.38
CA MET A 1 37.61 29.17 -0.89
C MET A 1 38.08 27.78 -1.29
N ARG A 2 37.38 27.14 -2.23
CA ARG A 2 37.94 26.33 -3.34
C ARG A 2 36.73 25.86 -4.17
N LYS A 3 36.69 26.34 -5.42
CA LYS A 3 35.66 26.10 -6.43
C LYS A 3 36.22 25.14 -7.49
N ASN A 4 35.27 24.55 -8.22
CA ASN A 4 35.30 24.05 -9.62
C ASN A 4 35.38 22.52 -9.82
N PRO A 5 34.85 22.00 -10.95
CA PRO A 5 33.53 22.30 -11.54
C PRO A 5 32.81 21.06 -12.13
N PHE A 6 31.51 21.22 -12.38
CA PHE A 6 30.64 20.32 -13.15
C PHE A 6 31.00 20.27 -14.64
N ASN A 7 30.87 19.09 -15.26
CA ASN A 7 31.05 18.86 -16.70
C ASN A 7 29.68 18.64 -17.36
N MET A 8 29.29 19.50 -18.30
CA MET A 8 28.11 19.38 -19.15
C MET A 8 28.53 18.87 -20.54
N LEU A 9 27.94 17.77 -21.00
CA LEU A 9 28.10 17.30 -22.39
C LEU A 9 26.90 17.73 -23.22
N LYS A 10 27.17 18.41 -24.34
CA LYS A 10 26.20 18.89 -25.34
C LYS A 10 25.90 17.79 -26.35
N MET A 11 24.63 17.56 -26.66
CA MET A 11 24.16 16.76 -27.79
C MET A 11 24.15 17.63 -29.07
N SER A 12 24.81 17.17 -30.12
CA SER A 12 24.83 17.80 -31.44
C SER A 12 23.94 17.04 -32.42
N VAL A 13 23.01 17.78 -33.03
CA VAL A 13 22.19 17.41 -34.19
C VAL A 13 23.05 17.50 -35.46
N LEU A 14 22.91 16.56 -36.38
CA LEU A 14 23.29 16.74 -37.79
C LEU A 14 22.49 15.79 -38.69
N GLY A 15 21.58 16.37 -39.47
CA GLY A 15 21.15 15.80 -40.74
C GLY A 15 21.97 16.39 -41.89
N CYS A 16 22.06 15.68 -43.02
CA CYS A 16 21.89 16.23 -44.37
C CYS A 16 22.23 15.21 -45.49
N ALA A 17 21.29 15.11 -46.43
CA ALA A 17 21.43 15.13 -47.90
C ALA A 17 22.38 14.17 -48.67
N VAL A 18 21.71 13.29 -49.43
CA VAL A 18 21.86 12.92 -50.87
C VAL A 18 23.07 13.46 -51.64
N LEU A 19 23.78 12.56 -52.36
CA LEU A 19 24.32 12.82 -53.70
C LEU A 19 24.48 11.52 -54.52
N VAL A 20 24.28 11.69 -55.84
CA VAL A 20 24.13 10.70 -56.94
C VAL A 20 25.49 10.33 -57.55
N GLY A 21 25.64 9.11 -58.08
CA GLY A 21 26.77 8.76 -58.96
C GLY A 21 26.70 7.35 -59.55
N VAL A 22 26.81 7.25 -60.87
CA VAL A 22 26.44 6.13 -61.76
C VAL A 22 27.68 5.33 -62.23
N SER A 23 27.48 4.05 -62.57
CA SER A 23 28.15 3.26 -63.63
C SER A 23 29.27 2.27 -63.24
N GLY A 24 29.14 1.03 -63.74
CA GLY A 24 30.28 0.12 -63.96
C GLY A 24 29.95 -1.37 -63.78
N ALA A 25 29.53 -2.03 -64.86
CA ALA A 25 29.09 -3.43 -64.94
C ALA A 25 30.21 -4.48 -64.74
N VAL A 26 29.87 -5.69 -64.27
CA VAL A 26 30.08 -7.01 -64.93
C VAL A 26 29.12 -8.05 -64.31
N LEU A 27 28.45 -8.80 -65.19
CA LEU A 27 27.46 -9.86 -64.95
C LEU A 27 28.07 -11.16 -64.39
N THR A 28 27.30 -11.95 -63.61
CA THR A 28 26.98 -13.35 -63.96
C THR A 28 25.83 -13.94 -63.11
N ALA A 29 24.79 -14.34 -63.85
CA ALA A 29 23.66 -15.27 -63.65
C ALA A 29 23.38 -15.97 -62.31
N GLY A 30 22.10 -15.88 -61.88
CA GLY A 30 21.46 -16.82 -60.96
C GLY A 30 19.99 -16.47 -60.63
N SER A 31 19.06 -16.87 -61.52
CA SER A 31 17.61 -17.06 -61.28
C SER A 31 16.84 -16.10 -60.36
N ALA A 32 16.16 -15.11 -60.94
CA ALA A 32 15.04 -14.41 -60.30
C ALA A 32 13.71 -15.09 -60.65
N SER A 33 13.09 -15.74 -59.66
CA SER A 33 11.64 -15.98 -59.68
C SER A 33 10.98 -14.68 -59.21
N ALA A 34 10.05 -14.15 -60.00
CA ALA A 34 9.29 -12.97 -59.63
C ALA A 34 8.29 -13.35 -58.53
N GLU A 35 8.58 -12.99 -57.27
CA GLU A 35 7.55 -12.96 -56.25
C GLU A 35 6.71 -11.69 -56.45
N THR A 36 5.46 -11.92 -56.85
CA THR A 36 4.41 -10.91 -56.88
C THR A 36 4.28 -10.25 -55.52
N VAL A 37 4.54 -8.94 -55.45
CA VAL A 37 4.23 -8.12 -54.29
C VAL A 37 2.70 -8.03 -54.16
N THR A 38 2.10 -8.95 -53.41
CA THR A 38 0.74 -8.77 -52.91
C THR A 38 0.78 -7.69 -51.85
N ALA A 39 0.24 -6.51 -52.17
CA ALA A 39 0.00 -5.47 -51.20
C ALA A 39 -0.92 -6.02 -50.10
N VAL A 40 -0.41 -6.12 -48.87
CA VAL A 40 -1.21 -6.48 -47.70
C VAL A 40 -2.12 -5.29 -47.39
N PRO A 41 -3.46 -5.46 -47.33
CA PRO A 41 -4.34 -4.36 -46.98
C PRO A 41 -4.08 -3.90 -45.55
N ILE A 42 -3.92 -2.58 -45.37
CA ILE A 42 -3.76 -1.89 -44.10
C ILE A 42 -5.12 -1.87 -43.37
N SER A 43 -5.54 -3.03 -42.89
CA SER A 43 -6.72 -3.19 -42.01
C SER A 43 -6.55 -4.38 -41.06
N ALA A 44 -5.31 -4.68 -40.66
CA ALA A 44 -5.11 -5.45 -39.44
C ALA A 44 -5.56 -4.57 -38.27
N LYS A 45 -6.59 -5.00 -37.53
CA LYS A 45 -6.86 -4.47 -36.19
C LYS A 45 -5.55 -4.50 -35.43
N VAL A 46 -5.14 -3.35 -34.89
CA VAL A 46 -4.02 -3.27 -33.96
C VAL A 46 -4.42 -4.12 -32.76
N THR A 47 -3.94 -5.36 -32.69
CA THR A 47 -3.96 -6.12 -31.44
C THR A 47 -3.12 -5.29 -30.48
N PRO A 48 -3.65 -4.81 -29.35
CA PRO A 48 -2.81 -4.13 -28.38
C PRO A 48 -1.69 -5.11 -28.03
N ILE A 49 -0.45 -4.71 -28.28
CA ILE A 49 0.71 -5.42 -27.75
C ILE A 49 0.51 -5.38 -26.25
N ALA A 50 0.23 -6.53 -25.64
CA ALA A 50 0.21 -6.65 -24.20
C ALA A 50 1.58 -6.19 -23.73
N ILE A 51 1.66 -5.01 -23.11
CA ILE A 51 2.83 -4.59 -22.36
C ILE A 51 2.88 -5.59 -21.22
N GLN A 52 3.65 -6.65 -21.41
CA GLN A 52 3.86 -7.63 -20.37
C GLN A 52 4.72 -6.90 -19.33
N ALA A 53 4.07 -6.39 -18.29
CA ALA A 53 4.74 -5.69 -17.20
C ALA A 53 5.87 -6.62 -16.71
N ALA A 54 7.09 -6.09 -16.67
CA ALA A 54 8.20 -6.85 -16.11
C ALA A 54 7.87 -7.23 -14.67
N ALA A 55 8.34 -8.40 -14.24
CA ALA A 55 8.14 -8.87 -12.86
C ALA A 55 8.59 -7.80 -11.87
N VAL A 56 7.71 -7.41 -10.95
CA VAL A 56 8.04 -6.49 -9.87
C VAL A 56 9.07 -7.16 -8.97
N GLN A 57 10.14 -6.42 -8.68
CA GLN A 57 11.27 -6.89 -7.88
C GLN A 57 11.23 -6.30 -6.49
N MET A 58 11.83 -7.00 -5.53
CA MET A 58 11.90 -6.58 -4.13
C MET A 58 13.33 -6.44 -3.67
N LYS A 59 13.60 -5.36 -2.94
CA LYS A 59 14.84 -5.18 -2.18
C LYS A 59 14.50 -4.97 -0.71
N GLU A 60 15.22 -5.63 0.19
CA GLU A 60 15.06 -5.42 1.63
C GLU A 60 15.83 -4.18 2.11
N VAL A 61 15.19 -3.42 3.00
CA VAL A 61 15.83 -2.45 3.89
C VAL A 61 15.83 -3.07 5.28
N VAL A 62 17.02 -3.24 5.87
CA VAL A 62 17.16 -3.79 7.21
C VAL A 62 17.14 -2.65 8.22
N LEU A 63 16.26 -2.74 9.23
CA LEU A 63 16.24 -1.84 10.37
C LEU A 63 16.77 -2.54 11.61
N THR A 64 17.46 -1.79 12.47
CA THR A 64 18.04 -2.29 13.72
C THR A 64 17.63 -1.40 14.87
N SER A 65 17.40 -1.98 16.05
CA SER A 65 17.12 -1.19 17.24
C SER A 65 18.31 -0.32 17.67
N LYS A 66 18.00 0.82 18.29
CA LYS A 66 18.92 1.75 18.95
C LYS A 66 19.21 1.38 20.41
N THR A 67 18.46 0.44 21.00
CA THR A 67 18.63 -0.01 22.38
C THR A 67 19.06 -1.49 22.42
N GLU A 68 19.79 -1.87 23.46
CA GLU A 68 20.13 -3.28 23.71
C GLU A 68 18.95 -4.07 24.32
N ASN A 69 17.91 -3.36 24.76
CA ASN A 69 16.74 -3.97 25.38
C ASN A 69 15.79 -4.64 24.37
N LEU A 70 15.99 -4.39 23.07
CA LEU A 70 15.21 -4.97 21.98
C LEU A 70 16.14 -5.62 20.94
N LYS A 71 15.93 -6.91 20.67
CA LYS A 71 16.56 -7.59 19.53
C LYS A 71 15.67 -7.47 18.30
N THR A 72 16.28 -7.27 17.14
CA THR A 72 15.52 -7.02 15.90
C THR A 72 15.94 -7.93 14.75
N ASN A 73 14.95 -8.48 14.05
CA ASN A 73 15.06 -9.04 12.71
C ASN A 73 14.02 -8.36 11.81
N VAL A 74 14.29 -7.10 11.46
CA VAL A 74 13.35 -6.24 10.73
C VAL A 74 13.83 -6.07 9.29
N LYS A 75 13.11 -6.71 8.37
CA LYS A 75 13.34 -6.68 6.93
C LYS A 75 12.15 -6.04 6.24
N VAL A 76 12.33 -4.81 5.79
CA VAL A 76 11.27 -4.03 5.17
C VAL A 76 11.34 -4.18 3.65
N PRO A 77 10.26 -4.60 2.99
CA PRO A 77 10.21 -4.68 1.54
C PRO A 77 10.25 -3.28 0.88
N GLN A 78 11.00 -3.16 -0.22
CA GLN A 78 10.92 -2.05 -1.18
C GLN A 78 10.72 -2.62 -2.59
N LEU A 79 9.59 -2.29 -3.21
CA LEU A 79 9.22 -2.64 -4.57
C LEU A 79 10.01 -1.82 -5.59
N SER A 80 10.25 -2.42 -6.75
CA SER A 80 10.77 -1.75 -7.94
C SER A 80 10.21 -2.40 -9.21
N GLY A 81 9.98 -1.60 -10.25
CA GLY A 81 9.45 -2.08 -11.54
C GLY A 81 7.93 -1.97 -11.66
N MET A 82 7.27 -1.24 -10.77
CA MET A 82 5.88 -0.83 -10.96
C MET A 82 5.77 0.14 -12.15
N LEU A 83 4.66 0.09 -12.87
CA LEU A 83 4.35 0.99 -13.98
C LEU A 83 3.98 2.40 -13.49
N ASP A 84 3.31 2.49 -12.33
CA ASP A 84 3.03 3.73 -11.63
C ASP A 84 4.15 4.04 -10.62
N ALA A 85 5.12 4.85 -11.05
CA ALA A 85 6.27 5.23 -10.21
C ALA A 85 5.87 6.04 -8.96
N LYS A 86 4.77 6.81 -9.03
CA LYS A 86 4.29 7.58 -7.88
C LYS A 86 3.71 6.64 -6.83
N TYR A 87 2.89 5.68 -7.26
CA TYR A 87 2.37 4.66 -6.37
C TYR A 87 3.48 3.79 -5.77
N GLU A 88 4.48 3.40 -6.58
CA GLU A 88 5.65 2.66 -6.09
C GLU A 88 6.33 3.39 -4.93
N GLU A 89 6.59 4.70 -5.10
CA GLU A 89 7.20 5.52 -4.05
C GLU A 89 6.32 5.60 -2.80
N GLN A 90 5.01 5.77 -2.97
CA GLN A 90 4.03 5.85 -1.87
C GLN A 90 3.91 4.54 -1.11
N LEU A 91 3.79 3.41 -1.79
CA LEU A 91 3.73 2.11 -1.14
C LEU A 91 5.04 1.81 -0.41
N ASN A 92 6.18 2.01 -1.08
CA ASN A 92 7.50 1.85 -0.46
C ASN A 92 7.67 2.68 0.80
N ASP A 93 7.14 3.90 0.79
CA ASP A 93 7.08 4.69 1.99
C ASP A 93 6.20 4.06 3.08
N ILE A 94 4.94 3.75 2.78
CA ILE A 94 3.99 3.21 3.77
C ILE A 94 4.61 2.01 4.50
N LEU A 95 5.24 1.09 3.75
CA LEU A 95 5.88 -0.10 4.30
C LEU A 95 7.03 0.27 5.26
N LEU A 96 7.84 1.27 4.91
CA LEU A 96 8.95 1.73 5.74
C LEU A 96 8.49 2.53 6.96
N SER A 97 7.47 3.37 6.80
CA SER A 97 6.88 4.15 7.88
C SER A 97 6.23 3.26 8.93
N HIS A 98 5.45 2.24 8.52
CA HIS A 98 4.89 1.24 9.43
C HIS A 98 5.98 0.50 10.22
N ALA A 99 7.03 0.03 9.54
CA ALA A 99 8.10 -0.70 10.20
C ALA A 99 8.89 0.18 11.20
N ASN A 100 9.09 1.46 10.90
CA ASN A 100 9.72 2.40 11.83
C ASN A 100 8.82 2.72 13.02
N GLU A 101 7.51 2.84 12.83
CA GLU A 101 6.57 3.03 13.93
C GLU A 101 6.52 1.80 14.85
N ASP A 102 6.42 0.59 14.28
CA ASP A 102 6.50 -0.66 15.04
C ASP A 102 7.82 -0.72 15.82
N LEU A 103 8.95 -0.44 15.18
CA LEU A 103 10.26 -0.42 15.83
C LEU A 103 10.29 0.56 17.01
N ALA A 104 9.87 1.81 16.81
CA ALA A 104 9.89 2.83 17.86
C ALA A 104 8.99 2.48 19.04
N ASN A 105 7.81 1.90 18.78
CA ASN A 105 6.89 1.46 19.83
C ASN A 105 7.50 0.30 20.65
N TRP A 106 8.09 -0.69 19.97
CA TRP A 106 8.76 -1.82 20.64
C TRP A 106 10.02 -1.41 21.40
N GLU A 107 10.78 -0.44 20.91
CA GLU A 107 11.93 0.13 21.63
C GLU A 107 11.48 0.75 22.96
N LYS A 108 10.42 1.56 22.91
CA LYS A 108 9.83 2.17 24.09
C LYS A 108 9.36 1.13 25.10
N GLU A 109 8.57 0.15 24.66
CA GLU A 109 8.05 -0.91 25.54
C GLU A 109 9.17 -1.75 26.17
N ALA A 110 10.21 -2.07 25.40
CA ALA A 110 11.37 -2.81 25.88
C ALA A 110 12.17 -2.02 26.93
N ASP A 111 12.40 -0.72 26.71
CA ASP A 111 13.10 0.13 27.66
C ASP A 111 12.30 0.32 28.97
N GLU A 112 10.98 0.50 28.87
CA GLU A 112 10.08 0.58 30.03
C GLU A 112 10.08 -0.73 30.83
N ALA A 113 10.03 -1.88 30.15
CA ALA A 113 10.08 -3.19 30.79
C ALA A 113 11.44 -3.46 31.46
N ALA A 114 12.54 -3.06 30.82
CA ALA A 114 13.88 -3.17 31.40
C ALA A 114 14.03 -2.31 32.67
N ALA A 115 13.51 -1.08 32.64
CA ALA A 115 13.48 -0.20 33.81
C ALA A 115 12.64 -0.80 34.94
N ASP A 116 11.44 -1.31 34.63
CA ASP A 116 10.56 -1.95 35.61
C ASP A 116 11.21 -3.17 36.27
N ALA A 117 11.78 -4.08 35.46
CA ALA A 117 12.50 -5.25 35.95
C ALA A 117 13.65 -4.87 36.90
N LYS A 118 14.41 -3.83 36.57
CA LYS A 118 15.47 -3.29 37.44
C LYS A 118 14.92 -2.79 38.78
N THR A 119 13.80 -2.05 38.77
CA THR A 119 13.19 -1.53 40.01
C THR A 119 12.60 -2.62 40.89
N LYS A 120 12.04 -3.68 40.29
CA LYS A 120 11.40 -4.80 40.99
C LYS A 120 12.35 -5.96 41.30
N GLY A 121 13.60 -5.89 40.85
CA GLY A 121 14.63 -6.89 41.14
C GLY A 121 14.51 -8.19 40.31
N PHE A 122 13.87 -8.14 39.14
CA PHE A 122 13.80 -9.27 38.21
C PHE A 122 14.87 -9.17 37.13
N THR A 123 15.34 -10.31 36.62
CA THR A 123 16.24 -10.34 35.46
C THR A 123 15.47 -10.02 34.19
N TYR A 124 15.75 -8.87 33.58
CA TYR A 124 15.21 -8.53 32.27
C TYR A 124 15.80 -9.44 31.18
N ARG A 125 14.95 -9.90 30.27
CA ARG A 125 15.36 -10.58 29.03
C ARG A 125 14.91 -9.69 27.88
N PRO A 126 15.82 -9.32 26.96
CA PRO A 126 15.45 -8.46 25.83
C PRO A 126 14.27 -8.99 25.06
N TYR A 127 13.32 -8.11 24.76
CA TYR A 127 12.24 -8.39 23.83
C TYR A 127 12.79 -8.62 22.42
N GLU A 128 11.98 -9.19 21.55
CA GLU A 128 12.34 -9.43 20.16
C GLU A 128 11.26 -8.87 19.22
N LEU A 129 11.67 -8.15 18.18
CA LEU A 129 10.81 -7.69 17.10
C LEU A 129 11.28 -8.31 15.77
N THR A 130 10.39 -9.02 15.10
CA THR A 130 10.59 -9.56 13.77
C THR A 130 9.58 -8.96 12.80
N ILE A 131 10.06 -8.43 11.68
CA ILE A 131 9.23 -8.01 10.55
C ILE A 131 9.80 -8.66 9.31
N ILE A 132 9.02 -9.50 8.65
CA ILE A 132 9.40 -10.24 7.45
C ILE A 132 8.30 -10.14 6.40
N TYR A 133 8.65 -10.40 5.15
CA TYR A 133 7.73 -10.26 4.03
C TYR A 133 7.86 -11.40 3.03
N GLU A 134 6.80 -11.60 2.25
CA GLU A 134 6.73 -12.54 1.14
C GLU A 134 6.03 -11.90 -0.06
N LEU A 135 6.71 -11.86 -1.21
CA LEU A 135 6.08 -11.51 -2.48
C LEU A 135 5.32 -12.74 -3.00
N LYS A 136 4.00 -12.70 -2.89
CA LYS A 136 3.09 -13.80 -3.24
C LYS A 136 2.76 -13.83 -4.73
N SER A 137 2.71 -12.65 -5.37
CA SER A 137 2.59 -12.47 -6.81
C SER A 137 3.38 -11.24 -7.26
N ASP A 138 4.11 -11.35 -8.37
CA ASP A 138 5.00 -10.30 -8.92
C ASP A 138 4.43 -9.58 -10.15
N GLY A 139 3.16 -9.86 -10.48
CA GLY A 139 2.48 -9.33 -11.66
C GLY A 139 2.61 -10.19 -12.93
N THR A 140 3.42 -11.23 -12.94
CA THR A 140 3.57 -12.11 -14.12
C THR A 140 2.65 -13.33 -14.13
N GLY A 141 2.04 -13.63 -12.97
CA GLY A 141 1.14 -14.76 -12.79
C GLY A 141 -0.26 -14.55 -13.35
N SER A 142 -1.20 -15.41 -12.93
CA SER A 142 -2.63 -15.26 -13.18
C SER A 142 -3.33 -14.84 -11.88
N PRO A 143 -4.09 -13.72 -11.86
CA PRO A 143 -4.34 -12.80 -12.96
C PRO A 143 -3.13 -11.90 -13.28
N ALA A 144 -2.95 -11.59 -14.57
CA ALA A 144 -1.83 -10.78 -15.05
C ALA A 144 -1.87 -9.36 -14.48
N GLY A 145 -0.69 -8.82 -14.14
CA GLY A 145 -0.53 -7.49 -13.55
C GLY A 145 -0.81 -7.43 -12.05
N LEU A 146 -1.30 -8.49 -11.40
CA LEU A 146 -1.54 -8.49 -9.97
C LEU A 146 -0.26 -8.71 -9.16
N VAL A 147 0.07 -7.73 -8.34
CA VAL A 147 1.13 -7.79 -7.33
C VAL A 147 0.50 -8.02 -5.97
N SER A 148 0.96 -9.04 -5.26
CA SER A 148 0.46 -9.40 -3.92
C SER A 148 1.63 -9.56 -2.95
N LEU A 149 1.56 -8.87 -1.82
CA LEU A 149 2.59 -8.85 -0.77
C LEU A 149 1.95 -9.18 0.57
N GLN A 150 2.61 -10.04 1.33
CA GLN A 150 2.30 -10.30 2.74
C GLN A 150 3.44 -9.81 3.62
N ILE A 151 3.13 -9.11 4.70
CA ILE A 151 4.07 -8.72 5.75
C ILE A 151 3.60 -9.33 7.07
N THR A 152 4.54 -9.92 7.80
CA THR A 152 4.28 -10.44 9.15
C THR A 152 5.13 -9.69 10.16
N THR A 153 4.47 -9.00 11.08
CA THR A 153 5.08 -8.35 12.25
C THR A 153 4.82 -9.21 13.48
N TYR A 154 5.89 -9.62 14.16
CA TYR A 154 5.81 -10.44 15.37
C TYR A 154 6.73 -9.88 16.45
N GLY A 155 6.15 -9.58 17.60
CA GLY A 155 6.89 -9.21 18.79
C GLY A 155 6.81 -10.28 19.88
N ALA A 156 7.92 -10.48 20.59
CA ALA A 156 8.05 -11.48 21.65
C ALA A 156 8.57 -10.86 22.94
N THR A 157 7.84 -11.12 24.03
CA THR A 157 8.16 -10.66 25.39
C THR A 157 8.56 -11.82 26.33
N GLY A 158 8.98 -12.96 25.75
CA GLY A 158 9.32 -14.18 26.50
C GLY A 158 8.22 -15.25 26.54
N GLY A 159 7.14 -15.07 25.76
CA GLY A 159 6.04 -16.04 25.60
C GLY A 159 5.58 -16.17 24.15
N THR A 160 4.38 -16.71 23.95
CA THR A 160 3.76 -16.78 22.62
C THR A 160 3.17 -15.43 22.25
N GLY A 161 3.68 -14.81 21.19
CA GLY A 161 3.14 -13.54 20.68
C GLY A 161 1.94 -13.72 19.76
N MET A 162 1.39 -12.57 19.38
CA MET A 162 0.29 -12.39 18.42
C MET A 162 0.85 -11.71 17.17
N PRO A 163 1.16 -12.46 16.09
CA PRO A 163 1.62 -11.85 14.86
C PRO A 163 0.52 -11.00 14.23
N ARG A 164 0.87 -9.81 13.75
CA ARG A 164 0.08 -9.02 12.81
C ARG A 164 0.46 -9.43 11.39
N VAL A 165 -0.54 -9.68 10.55
CA VAL A 165 -0.34 -9.98 9.12
C VAL A 165 -1.01 -8.88 8.31
N ASP A 166 -0.21 -8.11 7.58
CA ASP A 166 -0.68 -7.09 6.66
C ASP A 166 -0.56 -7.60 5.22
N THR A 167 -1.57 -7.34 4.40
CA THR A 167 -1.62 -7.78 3.00
C THR A 167 -1.86 -6.62 2.06
N TYR A 168 -1.10 -6.56 0.96
CA TYR A 168 -1.21 -5.52 -0.06
C TYR A 168 -1.44 -6.17 -1.43
N ASN A 169 -2.54 -5.82 -2.10
CA ASN A 169 -2.90 -6.33 -3.42
C ASN A 169 -3.13 -5.17 -4.39
N VAL A 170 -2.36 -5.17 -5.47
CA VAL A 170 -2.29 -4.04 -6.40
C VAL A 170 -2.28 -4.55 -7.83
N LEU A 171 -3.16 -3.99 -8.66
CA LEU A 171 -3.06 -4.12 -10.10
C LEU A 171 -2.01 -3.13 -10.60
N ASN A 172 -0.89 -3.64 -11.10
CA ASN A 172 0.23 -2.89 -11.64
C ASN A 172 -0.08 -2.44 -13.08
N ARG A 173 -0.33 -1.14 -13.26
CA ARG A 173 -0.72 -0.47 -14.50
C ARG A 173 -0.26 0.99 -14.42
N GLU A 174 -0.48 1.78 -15.48
CA GLU A 174 -0.05 3.19 -15.53
C GLU A 174 -0.54 4.01 -14.32
N GLU A 175 -1.75 3.70 -13.84
CA GLU A 175 -2.30 4.22 -12.58
C GLU A 175 -2.62 3.03 -11.67
N ALA A 176 -1.77 2.75 -10.69
CA ALA A 176 -1.92 1.57 -9.84
C ALA A 176 -3.29 1.56 -9.13
N GLN A 177 -3.87 0.38 -9.00
CA GLN A 177 -5.20 0.21 -8.41
C GLN A 177 -5.16 -0.83 -7.29
N ARG A 178 -5.75 -0.50 -6.14
CA ARG A 178 -5.99 -1.48 -5.07
C ARG A 178 -6.97 -2.55 -5.54
N VAL A 179 -6.62 -3.80 -5.28
CA VAL A 179 -7.44 -4.98 -5.60
C VAL A 179 -8.12 -5.51 -4.34
N THR A 180 -9.43 -5.70 -4.39
CA THR A 180 -10.25 -6.24 -3.30
C THR A 180 -10.61 -7.70 -3.54
N LEU A 181 -11.17 -8.39 -2.53
CA LEU A 181 -11.72 -9.74 -2.71
C LEU A 181 -12.85 -9.77 -3.75
N GLN A 182 -13.71 -8.73 -3.78
CA GLN A 182 -14.76 -8.61 -4.78
C GLN A 182 -14.19 -8.55 -6.20
N ASP A 183 -13.07 -7.85 -6.40
CA ASP A 183 -12.45 -7.71 -7.74
C ASP A 183 -11.95 -9.06 -8.29
N VAL A 184 -11.67 -10.04 -7.43
CA VAL A 184 -11.10 -11.34 -7.82
C VAL A 184 -12.06 -12.53 -7.65
N LEU A 185 -13.06 -12.43 -6.78
CA LEU A 185 -14.07 -13.48 -6.53
C LEU A 185 -15.48 -13.08 -6.99
N GLY A 186 -15.69 -11.83 -7.44
CA GLY A 186 -16.98 -11.30 -7.89
C GLY A 186 -17.89 -10.81 -6.76
N ASP A 187 -19.11 -10.41 -7.12
CA ASP A 187 -20.06 -9.75 -6.21
C ASP A 187 -20.48 -10.62 -5.01
N SER A 188 -20.49 -11.95 -5.18
CA SER A 188 -20.82 -12.92 -4.13
C SER A 188 -19.59 -13.40 -3.34
N TYR A 189 -18.53 -12.58 -3.26
CA TYR A 189 -17.28 -12.98 -2.61
C TYR A 189 -17.48 -13.33 -1.13
N LYS A 190 -18.33 -12.58 -0.40
CA LYS A 190 -18.57 -12.84 1.04
C LYS A 190 -19.20 -14.20 1.24
N GLU A 191 -20.26 -14.51 0.50
CA GLU A 191 -20.95 -15.79 0.58
C GLU A 191 -20.03 -16.94 0.16
N THR A 192 -19.22 -16.74 -0.88
CA THR A 192 -18.27 -17.74 -1.37
C THR A 192 -17.20 -18.05 -0.33
N VAL A 193 -16.61 -17.01 0.27
CA VAL A 193 -15.57 -17.18 1.28
C VAL A 193 -16.15 -17.78 2.55
N ASP A 194 -17.29 -17.28 3.04
CA ASP A 194 -17.93 -17.79 4.24
C ASP A 194 -18.32 -19.26 4.12
N ALA A 195 -18.86 -19.66 2.96
CA ALA A 195 -19.18 -21.06 2.69
C ALA A 195 -17.93 -21.94 2.67
N GLY A 196 -16.86 -21.50 1.99
CA GLY A 196 -15.62 -22.27 1.93
C GLY A 196 -14.90 -22.39 3.27
N VAL A 197 -14.86 -21.33 4.07
CA VAL A 197 -14.31 -21.36 5.43
C VAL A 197 -15.11 -22.34 6.29
N ARG A 198 -16.45 -22.28 6.28
CA ARG A 198 -17.28 -23.22 7.03
C ARG A 198 -17.06 -24.67 6.60
N ALA A 199 -16.98 -24.92 5.30
CA ALA A 199 -16.70 -26.26 4.78
C ALA A 199 -15.34 -26.79 5.27
N ALA A 200 -14.28 -25.98 5.21
CA ALA A 200 -12.96 -26.37 5.71
C ALA A 200 -12.96 -26.60 7.25
N MET A 201 -13.70 -25.78 8.00
CA MET A 201 -13.89 -26.01 9.44
C MET A 201 -14.71 -27.27 9.72
N ASP A 202 -15.63 -27.65 8.84
CA ASP A 202 -16.43 -28.87 8.95
C ASP A 202 -15.64 -30.15 8.66
N GLU A 203 -14.64 -30.08 7.78
CA GLU A 203 -13.70 -31.18 7.50
C GLU A 203 -12.80 -31.49 8.69
N HIS A 204 -12.36 -30.45 9.42
CA HIS A 204 -11.43 -30.57 10.55
C HIS A 204 -11.91 -29.78 11.78
N PRO A 205 -13.06 -30.14 12.38
CA PRO A 205 -13.68 -29.38 13.47
C PRO A 205 -12.78 -29.20 14.69
N GLU A 206 -11.88 -30.14 14.96
CA GLU A 206 -10.93 -30.09 16.08
C GLU A 206 -9.92 -28.95 15.98
N ASN A 207 -9.71 -28.40 14.79
CA ASN A 207 -8.73 -27.35 14.53
C ASN A 207 -9.31 -25.94 14.65
N TYR A 208 -10.63 -25.79 14.84
CA TYR A 208 -11.29 -24.48 14.71
C TYR A 208 -12.36 -24.20 15.76
N PHE A 209 -12.55 -22.92 16.07
CA PHE A 209 -13.63 -22.40 16.89
C PHE A 209 -14.83 -22.07 16.01
N LYS A 210 -15.64 -23.08 15.66
CA LYS A 210 -16.79 -22.93 14.75
C LYS A 210 -17.75 -21.81 15.16
N ASP A 211 -18.01 -21.69 16.46
CA ASP A 211 -18.94 -20.70 16.98
C ASP A 211 -18.39 -19.26 16.87
N ASP A 212 -17.07 -19.08 16.74
CA ASP A 212 -16.45 -17.76 16.66
C ASP A 212 -16.42 -17.22 15.22
N PHE A 213 -16.59 -18.08 14.20
CA PHE A 213 -16.65 -17.61 12.81
C PHE A 213 -18.02 -17.02 12.44
N LYS A 214 -18.09 -15.68 12.41
CA LYS A 214 -19.30 -14.91 12.07
C LYS A 214 -19.40 -14.48 10.60
N GLY A 215 -18.45 -14.89 9.77
CA GLY A 215 -18.30 -14.43 8.39
C GLY A 215 -17.17 -13.41 8.25
N ILE A 216 -16.74 -13.15 7.01
CA ILE A 216 -15.67 -12.18 6.72
C ILE A 216 -16.17 -10.74 6.69
N GLY A 217 -15.28 -9.81 7.06
CA GLY A 217 -15.49 -8.37 6.88
C GLY A 217 -15.21 -7.90 5.45
N GLU A 218 -15.58 -6.66 5.13
CA GLU A 218 -15.28 -6.03 3.81
C GLU A 218 -13.78 -5.84 3.57
N SER A 219 -13.03 -5.59 4.65
CA SER A 219 -11.59 -5.38 4.64
C SER A 219 -10.80 -6.64 5.03
N GLN A 220 -11.39 -7.84 4.87
CA GLN A 220 -10.71 -9.09 5.20
C GLN A 220 -9.37 -9.21 4.46
N GLY A 221 -8.29 -9.47 5.22
CA GLY A 221 -6.95 -9.64 4.69
C GLY A 221 -6.86 -10.85 3.76
N PHE A 222 -6.25 -10.66 2.60
CA PHE A 222 -6.02 -11.72 1.62
C PHE A 222 -4.79 -11.42 0.78
N TYR A 223 -4.22 -12.43 0.14
CA TYR A 223 -3.25 -12.25 -0.94
C TYR A 223 -3.58 -13.18 -2.10
N VAL A 224 -2.99 -12.95 -3.28
CA VAL A 224 -3.09 -13.91 -4.38
C VAL A 224 -1.75 -14.61 -4.58
N GLU A 225 -1.81 -15.93 -4.69
CA GLU A 225 -0.66 -16.78 -4.93
C GLU A 225 -1.11 -17.92 -5.85
N LYS A 226 -0.35 -18.18 -6.92
CA LYS A 226 -0.54 -19.35 -7.80
C LYS A 226 -1.98 -19.53 -8.33
N GLY A 227 -2.67 -18.43 -8.65
CA GLY A 227 -4.04 -18.47 -9.19
C GLY A 227 -5.13 -18.71 -8.13
N GLU A 228 -4.81 -18.53 -6.85
CA GLU A 228 -5.76 -18.63 -5.75
C GLU A 228 -5.78 -17.33 -4.94
N ALA A 229 -6.95 -16.88 -4.53
CA ALA A 229 -7.08 -15.94 -3.43
C ALA A 229 -6.93 -16.69 -2.10
N VAL A 230 -5.99 -16.25 -1.27
CA VAL A 230 -5.71 -16.82 0.04
C VAL A 230 -6.20 -15.84 1.09
N VAL A 231 -7.30 -16.19 1.76
CA VAL A 231 -7.91 -15.39 2.84
C VAL A 231 -7.24 -15.73 4.16
N VAL A 232 -6.77 -14.72 4.88
CA VAL A 232 -5.95 -14.88 6.09
C VAL A 232 -6.73 -14.43 7.32
N PHE A 233 -6.75 -15.26 8.36
CA PHE A 233 -7.33 -14.92 9.66
C PHE A 233 -6.24 -14.67 10.70
N PRO A 234 -6.41 -13.64 11.57
CA PRO A 234 -5.49 -13.45 12.69
C PRO A 234 -5.43 -14.70 13.58
N LYS A 235 -4.25 -14.96 14.14
CA LYS A 235 -4.07 -16.02 15.14
C LYS A 235 -5.10 -15.88 16.26
N TYR A 236 -5.63 -16.99 16.77
CA TYR A 236 -6.71 -17.02 17.79
C TYR A 236 -8.09 -16.54 17.33
N ALA A 237 -8.26 -15.95 16.14
CA ALA A 237 -9.55 -15.40 15.73
C ALA A 237 -10.64 -16.49 15.57
N ILE A 238 -10.27 -17.62 14.96
CA ILE A 238 -11.19 -18.73 14.68
C ILE A 238 -10.55 -20.10 14.92
N ALA A 239 -9.37 -20.15 15.54
CA ALA A 239 -8.58 -21.36 15.72
C ALA A 239 -7.62 -21.22 16.92
N PRO A 240 -7.23 -22.33 17.60
CA PRO A 240 -6.26 -22.28 18.68
C PRO A 240 -4.87 -21.86 18.16
N GLY A 241 -4.03 -21.33 19.03
CA GLY A 241 -2.75 -20.71 18.64
C GLY A 241 -1.74 -21.61 17.93
N VAL A 242 -1.89 -22.94 18.05
CA VAL A 242 -1.08 -23.93 17.30
C VAL A 242 -1.35 -23.89 15.81
N MET A 243 -2.52 -23.38 15.39
CA MET A 243 -2.88 -23.18 13.99
C MET A 243 -2.27 -21.92 13.38
N GLY A 244 -1.50 -21.14 14.14
CA GLY A 244 -0.92 -19.89 13.67
C GLY A 244 -2.01 -18.92 13.20
N SER A 245 -1.77 -18.26 12.07
CA SER A 245 -2.77 -17.46 11.34
C SER A 245 -3.41 -18.34 10.26
N PRO A 246 -4.66 -18.82 10.43
CA PRO A 246 -5.27 -19.72 9.46
C PRO A 246 -5.44 -19.08 8.09
N GLU A 247 -5.18 -19.87 7.04
CA GLU A 247 -5.30 -19.47 5.63
C GLU A 247 -6.29 -20.38 4.90
N PHE A 248 -7.16 -19.79 4.07
CA PHE A 248 -8.14 -20.53 3.25
C PHE A 248 -7.98 -20.12 1.79
N ARG A 249 -7.87 -21.10 0.90
CA ARG A 249 -7.53 -20.92 -0.52
C ARG A 249 -8.77 -21.06 -1.39
N PHE A 250 -8.95 -20.10 -2.29
CA PHE A 250 -10.07 -20.01 -3.21
C PHE A 250 -9.54 -19.90 -4.64
N PRO A 251 -9.74 -20.92 -5.50
CA PRO A 251 -9.30 -20.86 -6.89
C PRO A 251 -9.93 -19.68 -7.63
N LEU A 252 -9.11 -18.95 -8.38
CA LEU A 252 -9.57 -17.87 -9.26
C LEU A 252 -9.97 -18.45 -10.62
N ALA A 253 -10.87 -17.74 -11.32
CA ALA A 253 -11.21 -18.08 -12.70
C ALA A 253 -9.95 -18.00 -13.58
N ALA A 254 -9.74 -19.00 -14.45
CA ALA A 254 -8.54 -19.08 -15.28
C ALA A 254 -8.39 -17.88 -16.25
N ASP A 255 -9.52 -17.31 -16.66
CA ASP A 255 -9.65 -16.15 -17.54
C ASP A 255 -10.02 -14.86 -16.78
N LEU A 256 -9.84 -14.84 -15.45
CA LEU A 256 -10.13 -13.67 -14.61
C LEU A 256 -9.40 -12.43 -15.15
N THR A 257 -10.18 -11.40 -15.45
CA THR A 257 -9.69 -10.06 -15.71
C THR A 257 -10.13 -9.16 -14.57
N ILE A 258 -9.16 -8.55 -13.88
CA ILE A 258 -9.46 -7.63 -12.78
C ILE A 258 -10.11 -6.37 -13.36
N PRO A 259 -11.31 -5.97 -12.90
CA PRO A 259 -11.98 -4.77 -13.42
C PRO A 259 -11.15 -3.52 -13.11
N VAL A 260 -10.89 -2.73 -14.16
CA VAL A 260 -10.24 -1.42 -14.00
C VAL A 260 -11.28 -0.41 -13.55
N LYS A 261 -11.08 0.15 -12.36
CA LYS A 261 -11.91 1.20 -11.77
C LYS A 261 -11.49 2.52 -12.40
N THR A 262 -12.24 2.98 -13.37
CA THR A 262 -12.08 4.32 -13.94
C THR A 262 -12.85 5.32 -13.10
N GLU A 263 -12.37 5.63 -11.90
CA GLU A 263 -12.86 6.82 -11.22
C GLU A 263 -12.25 8.03 -11.93
N PRO A 264 -13.06 8.95 -12.48
CA PRO A 264 -12.50 10.19 -12.98
C PRO A 264 -11.84 10.89 -11.79
N VAL A 265 -10.55 11.21 -11.91
CA VAL A 265 -9.87 12.17 -11.03
C VAL A 265 -10.49 13.54 -11.28
N SER A 266 -11.73 13.69 -10.86
CA SER A 266 -12.44 14.96 -10.82
C SER A 266 -11.79 15.73 -9.70
N LYS A 267 -11.36 16.96 -9.97
CA LYS A 267 -11.01 17.91 -8.91
C LYS A 267 -12.16 17.91 -7.90
N VAL A 268 -11.90 17.42 -6.71
CA VAL A 268 -12.92 17.35 -5.66
C VAL A 268 -12.79 18.62 -4.87
N ALA A 269 -13.82 19.45 -4.93
CA ALA A 269 -13.90 20.69 -4.17
C ALA A 269 -15.00 20.57 -3.12
N MET A 270 -14.72 21.06 -1.91
CA MET A 270 -15.69 21.17 -0.83
C MET A 270 -15.50 22.48 -0.06
N ASP A 271 -16.61 22.97 0.49
CA ASP A 271 -16.61 24.11 1.38
C ASP A 271 -16.87 23.66 2.82
N LEU A 272 -16.01 24.11 3.74
CA LEU A 272 -16.17 23.90 5.17
C LEU A 272 -16.62 25.21 5.83
N ALA A 273 -17.74 25.18 6.56
CA ALA A 273 -18.28 26.37 7.18
C ALA A 273 -17.39 26.83 8.36
N ALA A 274 -17.40 28.13 8.65
CA ALA A 274 -16.63 28.68 9.79
C ALA A 274 -16.99 28.01 11.13
N GLY A 275 -18.26 27.64 11.32
CA GLY A 275 -18.74 26.97 12.54
C GLY A 275 -18.34 25.50 12.67
N ASP A 276 -17.79 24.89 11.62
CA ASP A 276 -17.24 23.53 11.69
C ASP A 276 -15.80 23.53 12.23
N GLN A 277 -15.12 24.67 12.24
CA GLN A 277 -13.76 24.79 12.75
C GLN A 277 -13.77 25.00 14.27
N ILE A 278 -12.81 24.39 14.94
CA ILE A 278 -12.53 24.66 16.36
C ILE A 278 -11.07 25.08 16.52
N THR A 279 -10.76 25.68 17.65
CA THR A 279 -9.37 26.04 18.00
C THR A 279 -8.92 25.18 19.16
N SER A 280 -7.76 24.54 19.03
CA SER A 280 -7.14 23.80 20.15
C SER A 280 -6.73 24.74 21.29
N ALA A 281 -6.38 24.17 22.45
CA ALA A 281 -5.89 24.96 23.59
C ALA A 281 -4.60 25.74 23.26
N GLU A 282 -3.83 25.26 22.29
CA GLU A 282 -2.56 25.81 21.79
C GLU A 282 -2.76 26.81 20.64
N GLY A 283 -4.01 27.14 20.27
CA GLY A 283 -4.31 28.12 19.23
C GLY A 283 -4.27 27.58 17.80
N VAL A 284 -4.24 26.25 17.62
CA VAL A 284 -4.22 25.62 16.28
C VAL A 284 -5.64 25.43 15.77
N SER A 285 -5.90 25.86 14.52
CA SER A 285 -7.19 25.61 13.86
C SER A 285 -7.33 24.13 13.52
N LEU A 286 -8.44 23.53 13.96
CA LEU A 286 -8.80 22.14 13.74
C LEU A 286 -10.08 22.03 12.91
N VAL A 287 -10.15 21.00 12.08
CA VAL A 287 -11.26 20.70 11.18
C VAL A 287 -11.81 19.29 11.42
N PRO A 288 -13.11 19.04 11.16
CA PRO A 288 -13.73 17.74 11.38
C PRO A 288 -13.20 16.74 10.36
N PHE A 289 -12.42 15.77 10.84
CA PHE A 289 -11.64 14.83 10.05
C PHE A 289 -12.50 14.07 9.02
N ARG A 290 -13.56 13.41 9.49
CA ARG A 290 -14.42 12.58 8.63
C ARG A 290 -15.09 13.40 7.53
N LYS A 291 -15.66 14.56 7.89
CA LYS A 291 -16.36 15.44 6.95
C LYS A 291 -15.43 15.93 5.84
N VAL A 292 -14.19 16.31 6.19
CA VAL A 292 -13.19 16.74 5.20
C VAL A 292 -12.72 15.57 4.35
N ALA A 293 -12.39 14.43 4.96
CA ALA A 293 -11.89 13.26 4.24
C ALA A 293 -12.94 12.70 3.26
N GLU A 294 -14.16 12.43 3.71
CA GLU A 294 -15.25 11.95 2.86
C GLU A 294 -15.63 12.99 1.79
N GLY A 295 -15.61 14.28 2.14
CA GLY A 295 -15.85 15.37 1.20
C GLY A 295 -14.80 15.46 0.09
N LEU A 296 -13.56 15.01 0.35
CA LEU A 296 -12.50 14.83 -0.64
C LEU A 296 -12.52 13.46 -1.30
N GLY A 297 -13.50 12.59 -1.00
CA GLY A 297 -13.64 11.26 -1.60
C GLY A 297 -12.75 10.18 -0.99
N TYR A 298 -12.31 10.34 0.26
CA TYR A 298 -11.66 9.27 1.02
C TYR A 298 -12.70 8.42 1.75
N GLU A 299 -12.48 7.11 1.77
CA GLU A 299 -13.11 6.18 2.70
C GLU A 299 -12.42 6.28 4.07
N VAL A 300 -13.22 6.31 5.14
CA VAL A 300 -12.73 6.45 6.51
C VAL A 300 -13.05 5.18 7.31
N THR A 301 -12.02 4.52 7.84
CA THR A 301 -12.17 3.35 8.74
C THR A 301 -11.72 3.72 10.15
N TRP A 302 -12.50 3.36 11.16
CA TRP A 302 -12.13 3.57 12.57
C TRP A 302 -11.55 2.30 13.18
N ASN A 303 -10.38 2.42 13.82
CA ASN A 303 -9.74 1.36 14.59
C ASN A 303 -9.87 1.64 16.09
N GLN A 304 -10.76 0.91 16.74
CA GLN A 304 -11.04 1.08 18.17
C GLN A 304 -9.85 0.67 19.06
N ALA A 305 -9.05 -0.31 18.67
CA ALA A 305 -7.97 -0.85 19.49
C ALA A 305 -6.77 0.12 19.58
N THR A 306 -6.47 0.81 18.48
CA THR A 306 -5.39 1.79 18.40
C THR A 306 -5.87 3.23 18.59
N TYR A 307 -7.19 3.42 18.72
CA TYR A 307 -7.82 4.73 18.85
C TYR A 307 -7.43 5.67 17.69
N ALA A 308 -7.47 5.12 16.47
CA ALA A 308 -7.01 5.75 15.25
C ALA A 308 -8.06 5.68 14.13
N ALA A 309 -8.00 6.65 13.22
CA ALA A 309 -8.81 6.66 12.01
C ALA A 309 -7.90 6.55 10.78
N GLU A 310 -8.25 5.67 9.85
CA GLU A 310 -7.52 5.40 8.62
C GLU A 310 -8.28 5.95 7.42
N LEU A 311 -7.56 6.53 6.46
CA LEU A 311 -8.09 7.04 5.20
C LEU A 311 -7.65 6.15 4.06
N HIS A 312 -8.57 5.90 3.13
CA HIS A 312 -8.26 5.25 1.85
C HIS A 312 -8.88 6.04 0.70
N LYS A 313 -8.10 6.44 -0.30
CA LYS A 313 -8.63 6.94 -1.58
C LYS A 313 -7.86 6.29 -2.71
N GLY A 314 -8.48 5.26 -3.30
CA GLY A 314 -7.80 4.33 -4.19
C GLY A 314 -6.58 3.70 -3.51
N ALA A 315 -5.41 4.21 -3.86
CA ALA A 315 -4.10 3.73 -3.44
C ALA A 315 -3.48 4.58 -2.30
N GLN A 316 -4.04 5.75 -2.00
CA GLN A 316 -3.57 6.61 -0.93
C GLN A 316 -4.06 6.08 0.42
N TRP A 317 -3.15 5.89 1.36
CA TRP A 317 -3.46 5.59 2.76
C TRP A 317 -2.75 6.55 3.69
N THR A 318 -3.43 6.95 4.75
CA THR A 318 -2.84 7.65 5.90
C THR A 318 -3.69 7.36 7.13
N SER A 319 -3.13 7.54 8.32
CA SER A 319 -3.86 7.38 9.57
C SER A 319 -3.61 8.54 10.52
N VAL A 320 -4.57 8.77 11.40
CA VAL A 320 -4.48 9.73 12.49
C VAL A 320 -4.83 9.04 13.80
N THR A 321 -3.97 9.20 14.80
CA THR A 321 -4.17 8.60 16.13
C THR A 321 -4.51 9.68 17.13
N VAL A 322 -5.62 9.50 17.85
CA VAL A 322 -6.09 10.49 18.82
C VAL A 322 -5.05 10.70 19.92
N GLY A 323 -4.77 11.96 20.25
CA GLY A 323 -3.79 12.34 21.27
C GLY A 323 -2.33 12.29 20.83
N LYS A 324 -2.02 11.94 19.57
CA LYS A 324 -0.64 11.88 19.05
C LYS A 324 -0.44 12.95 17.95
N ASP A 325 0.36 13.99 18.23
CA ASP A 325 0.80 14.98 17.22
C ASP A 325 1.95 14.40 16.37
N SER A 326 1.60 13.41 15.56
CA SER A 326 2.53 12.64 14.75
C SER A 326 1.80 12.15 13.51
N TYR A 327 2.15 12.73 12.36
CA TYR A 327 1.45 12.49 11.11
C TYR A 327 2.42 11.99 10.05
N PHE A 328 2.00 11.01 9.27
CA PHE A 328 2.84 10.39 8.25
C PHE A 328 2.56 10.98 6.88
N TYR A 329 3.62 11.36 6.16
CA TYR A 329 3.55 11.72 4.75
C TYR A 329 4.84 11.33 4.03
N ALA A 330 4.74 10.39 3.10
CA ALA A 330 5.88 9.92 2.32
C ALA A 330 7.07 9.49 3.22
N LYS A 331 8.25 9.26 2.61
CA LYS A 331 9.48 8.67 3.21
C LYS A 331 10.12 9.47 4.35
N MET A 332 9.37 10.34 5.01
CA MET A 332 9.85 11.26 6.03
C MET A 332 9.47 10.77 7.42
N ALA A 333 10.29 11.14 8.40
CA ALA A 333 9.95 10.98 9.80
C ALA A 333 8.58 11.63 10.08
N PRO A 334 7.77 11.07 11.00
CA PRO A 334 6.49 11.64 11.36
C PRO A 334 6.62 13.14 11.65
N VAL A 335 5.77 13.94 11.02
CA VAL A 335 5.77 15.40 11.19
C VAL A 335 4.80 15.77 12.30
N SER A 336 5.21 16.71 13.15
CA SER A 336 4.29 17.39 14.07
C SER A 336 3.62 18.53 13.31
N LEU A 337 2.31 18.62 13.42
CA LEU A 337 1.50 19.68 12.80
C LEU A 337 1.09 20.75 13.83
N GLY A 338 1.55 20.62 15.07
CA GLY A 338 1.38 21.58 16.16
C GLY A 338 0.19 21.29 17.08
N ALA A 339 -0.63 20.29 16.75
CA ALA A 339 -1.70 19.80 17.62
C ALA A 339 -2.00 18.33 17.30
N ALA A 340 -2.35 17.57 18.33
CA ALA A 340 -2.81 16.19 18.20
C ALA A 340 -4.27 16.13 17.72
N PRO A 341 -4.71 15.03 17.09
CA PRO A 341 -6.12 14.81 16.83
C PRO A 341 -6.88 14.69 18.15
N VAL A 342 -8.07 15.30 18.23
CA VAL A 342 -8.91 15.30 19.45
C VAL A 342 -10.34 14.93 19.09
N ILE A 343 -11.02 14.23 19.99
CA ILE A 343 -12.47 13.99 19.86
C ILE A 343 -13.20 15.02 20.73
N GLN A 344 -14.09 15.78 20.11
CA GLN A 344 -14.97 16.71 20.80
C GLN A 344 -16.40 16.56 20.27
N ASN A 345 -17.36 16.35 21.16
CA ASN A 345 -18.77 16.08 20.81
C ASN A 345 -18.91 14.95 19.77
N ASP A 346 -18.22 13.83 20.03
CA ASP A 346 -18.18 12.64 19.15
C ASP A 346 -17.62 12.88 17.73
N ILE A 347 -17.01 14.03 17.47
CA ILE A 347 -16.35 14.36 16.21
C ILE A 347 -14.84 14.36 16.42
N LEU A 348 -14.14 13.60 15.58
CA LEU A 348 -12.68 13.66 15.49
C LEU A 348 -12.26 14.91 14.72
N TYR A 349 -11.44 15.74 15.35
CA TYR A 349 -10.83 16.93 14.77
C TYR A 349 -9.33 16.72 14.56
N VAL A 350 -8.83 17.23 13.44
CA VAL A 350 -7.40 17.23 13.08
C VAL A 350 -6.93 18.65 12.74
N PRO A 351 -5.64 18.97 12.87
CA PRO A 351 -5.09 20.26 12.46
C PRO A 351 -5.41 20.57 11.00
N LEU A 352 -5.75 21.82 10.68
CA LEU A 352 -5.99 22.23 9.29
C LEU A 352 -4.81 21.89 8.38
N LYS A 353 -3.58 21.96 8.90
CA LYS A 353 -2.36 21.56 8.19
C LYS A 353 -2.36 20.09 7.77
N PHE A 354 -3.14 19.22 8.41
CA PHE A 354 -3.28 17.83 7.96
C PHE A 354 -3.84 17.79 6.53
N VAL A 355 -4.82 18.65 6.25
CA VAL A 355 -5.46 18.75 4.93
C VAL A 355 -4.47 19.23 3.86
N SER A 356 -3.68 20.26 4.15
CA SER A 356 -2.70 20.80 3.20
C SER A 356 -1.43 19.95 3.07
N ASP A 357 -0.89 19.48 4.20
CA ASP A 357 0.45 18.93 4.27
C ASP A 357 0.45 17.40 4.13
N ILE A 358 -0.62 16.73 4.56
CA ILE A 358 -0.76 15.27 4.46
C ILE A 358 -1.65 14.88 3.28
N LEU A 359 -2.87 15.43 3.19
CA LEU A 359 -3.78 15.13 2.08
C LEU A 359 -3.41 15.86 0.79
N LYS A 360 -2.49 16.84 0.83
CA LYS A 360 -2.08 17.63 -0.35
C LYS A 360 -3.25 18.32 -1.06
N ALA A 361 -4.29 18.68 -0.32
CA ALA A 361 -5.37 19.50 -0.82
C ALA A 361 -5.01 21.00 -0.70
N GLU A 362 -5.42 21.80 -1.68
CA GLU A 362 -5.30 23.25 -1.62
C GLU A 362 -6.39 23.81 -0.70
N VAL A 363 -6.01 24.61 0.29
CA VAL A 363 -6.94 25.26 1.23
C VAL A 363 -6.90 26.76 1.03
N LYS A 364 -8.05 27.37 0.72
CA LYS A 364 -8.23 28.82 0.59
C LYS A 364 -9.26 29.29 1.60
N THR A 365 -8.92 30.30 2.40
CA THR A 365 -9.89 30.95 3.30
C THR A 365 -10.71 31.97 2.49
N GLY A 366 -12.01 31.72 2.40
CA GLY A 366 -12.99 32.65 1.82
C GLY A 366 -13.51 33.67 2.84
N ASP A 367 -14.47 34.47 2.41
CA ASP A 367 -15.11 35.48 3.25
C ASP A 367 -15.79 34.84 4.47
N SER A 368 -15.80 35.55 5.60
CA SER A 368 -16.43 35.11 6.86
C SER A 368 -15.88 33.80 7.46
N GLY A 369 -14.67 33.37 7.07
CA GLY A 369 -13.98 32.21 7.68
C GLY A 369 -14.35 30.86 7.10
N VAL A 370 -15.06 30.81 5.97
CA VAL A 370 -15.29 29.59 5.19
C VAL A 370 -13.95 29.09 4.62
N LEU A 371 -13.72 27.78 4.63
CA LEU A 371 -12.56 27.18 3.95
C LEU A 371 -13.01 26.49 2.67
N HIS A 372 -12.43 26.90 1.54
CA HIS A 372 -12.54 26.22 0.26
C HIS A 372 -11.38 25.23 0.14
N ILE A 373 -11.69 23.95 0.02
CA ILE A 373 -10.73 22.85 -0.03
C ILE A 373 -10.86 22.15 -1.38
N GLU A 374 -9.77 22.05 -2.14
CA GLU A 374 -9.74 21.45 -3.48
C GLU A 374 -8.60 20.43 -3.59
N GLN A 375 -8.87 19.27 -4.19
CA GLN A 375 -7.87 18.23 -4.43
C GLN A 375 -7.93 17.65 -5.84
#